data_AF-A0A2V7BPF5-F1
#
_entry.id   AF-A0A2V7BPF5-F1
#
_cell.length_a   1.000
_cell.length_b   1.000
_cell.length_c   1.000
_cell.angle_alpha   90.00
_cell.angle_beta   90.00
_cell.angle_gamma   90.00
#
_symmetry.space_group_name_H-M   'P 1'
#
loop_
_entity.id
_entity.type
_entity.pdbx_description
1 polymer ?
#
loop_
_entity_poly.entity_id
_entity_poly.type
_entity_poly.pdbx_seq_one_letter_code
_entity_poly.pdbx_strand_id
1 'polypeptide(L)'
;MTVAQANALKALRRELRRLRKRFQVLRDRTRYEDLSHGVLALEIAEHAVNETLHHTGLGGEIRRTPNPAAHRQARRWHNTVKDVRGQAGKFLRTHSSEDLETALKALEIAAGSCEEVAEHYE
;
A
#
# COMPACT_ATOMS: atom_id res chain seq x y z
N MET A 1 -16.61 -5.24 -14.58
CA MET A 1 -15.42 -6.09 -14.82
C MET A 1 -15.84 -7.37 -15.54
N THR A 2 -15.12 -7.82 -16.56
CA THR A 2 -15.39 -9.09 -17.25
C THR A 2 -14.84 -10.28 -16.46
N VAL A 3 -15.34 -11.49 -16.74
CA VAL A 3 -14.82 -12.74 -16.14
C VAL A 3 -13.32 -12.93 -16.45
N ALA A 4 -12.89 -12.58 -17.67
CA ALA A 4 -11.49 -12.64 -18.07
C ALA A 4 -10.61 -11.69 -17.25
N GLN A 5 -11.05 -10.44 -17.06
CA GLN A 5 -10.35 -9.45 -16.23
C GLN A 5 -10.26 -9.90 -14.76
N ALA A 6 -11.35 -10.44 -14.20
CA ALA A 6 -11.37 -10.97 -12.85
C ALA A 6 -10.40 -12.14 -12.66
N ASN A 7 -10.35 -13.06 -13.63
CA ASN A 7 -9.43 -14.18 -13.61
C ASN A 7 -7.97 -13.74 -13.74
N ALA A 8 -7.69 -12.73 -14.57
CA ALA A 8 -6.36 -12.14 -14.70
C ALA A 8 -5.90 -11.53 -13.36
N LEU A 9 -6.74 -10.74 -12.68
CA LEU A 9 -6.43 -10.18 -11.36
C LEU A 9 -6.22 -11.26 -10.30
N LYS A 10 -7.06 -12.31 -10.29
CA LYS A 10 -6.88 -13.45 -9.37
C LYS A 10 -5.56 -14.19 -9.62
N ALA A 11 -5.15 -14.34 -10.88
CA ALA A 11 -3.87 -14.93 -11.24
C ALA A 11 -2.69 -14.06 -10.79
N LEU A 12 -2.75 -12.75 -11.07
CA LEU A 12 -1.75 -11.77 -10.64
C LEU A 12 -1.57 -11.79 -9.12
N ARG A 13 -2.67 -11.80 -8.35
CA ARG A 13 -2.61 -11.92 -6.88
C ARG A 13 -1.83 -13.15 -6.43
N ARG A 14 -2.06 -14.30 -7.06
CA ARG A 14 -1.37 -15.55 -6.72
C ARG A 14 0.12 -15.46 -7.05
N GLU A 15 0.46 -14.83 -8.16
CA GLU A 15 1.85 -14.61 -8.58
C GLU A 15 2.60 -13.69 -7.61
N LEU A 16 2.00 -12.54 -7.25
CA LEU A 16 2.54 -11.62 -6.25
C LEU A 16 2.82 -12.33 -4.92
N ARG A 17 1.86 -13.14 -4.45
CA ARG A 17 2.04 -13.95 -3.24
C ARG A 17 3.19 -14.96 -3.37
N ARG A 18 3.35 -15.60 -4.53
CA ARG A 18 4.47 -16.54 -4.78
C ARG A 18 5.81 -15.81 -4.78
N LEU A 19 5.90 -14.66 -5.46
CA LEU A 19 7.11 -13.84 -5.48
C LEU A 19 7.48 -13.35 -4.08
N ARG A 20 6.50 -12.89 -3.29
CA ARG A 20 6.71 -12.46 -1.90
C ARG A 20 7.37 -13.55 -1.07
N LYS A 21 6.84 -14.78 -1.14
CA LYS A 21 7.43 -15.93 -0.43
C LYS A 21 8.86 -16.22 -0.87
N ARG A 22 9.17 -16.07 -2.17
CA ARG A 22 10.54 -16.25 -2.68
C ARG A 22 11.48 -15.18 -2.11
N PHE A 23 11.05 -13.92 -2.07
CA PHE A 23 11.82 -12.83 -1.46
C PHE A 23 12.06 -13.07 0.03
N GLN A 24 11.04 -13.51 0.78
CA GLN A 24 11.18 -13.88 2.20
C GLN A 24 12.21 -14.99 2.38
N VAL A 25 12.12 -16.08 1.61
CA VAL A 25 13.10 -17.18 1.68
C VAL A 25 14.51 -16.72 1.34
N LEU A 26 14.68 -15.85 0.33
CA LEU A 26 15.99 -15.31 -0.02
C LEU A 26 16.55 -14.45 1.12
N ARG A 27 15.73 -13.54 1.67
CA ARG A 27 16.11 -12.70 2.83
C ARG A 27 16.54 -13.55 4.01
N ASP A 28 15.75 -14.56 4.37
CA ASP A 28 16.03 -15.39 5.54
C ASP A 28 17.32 -16.21 5.35
N ARG A 29 17.68 -16.54 4.10
CA ARG A 29 18.94 -17.23 3.75
C ARG A 29 20.14 -16.30 3.70
N THR A 30 20.03 -15.12 3.09
CA THR A 30 21.16 -14.22 2.86
C THR A 30 21.36 -13.20 3.98
N ARG A 31 20.33 -12.97 4.81
CA ARG A 31 20.24 -11.89 5.80
C ARG A 31 20.39 -10.48 5.21
N TYR A 32 20.19 -10.32 3.90
CA TYR A 32 20.18 -8.99 3.27
C TYR A 32 18.89 -8.25 3.60
N GLU A 33 19.00 -7.25 4.47
CA GLU A 33 17.86 -6.51 5.01
C GLU A 33 17.07 -5.77 3.94
N ASP A 34 17.74 -5.29 2.88
CA ASP A 34 17.11 -4.59 1.74
C ASP A 34 16.04 -5.45 1.03
N LEU A 35 16.14 -6.77 1.11
CA LEU A 35 15.09 -7.66 0.59
C LEU A 35 13.76 -7.48 1.33
N SER A 36 13.76 -6.92 2.54
CA SER A 36 12.54 -6.55 3.28
C SER A 36 11.76 -5.46 2.56
N HIS A 37 12.43 -4.53 1.85
CA HIS A 37 11.74 -3.55 1.01
C HIS A 37 11.01 -4.25 -0.15
N GLY A 38 11.64 -5.24 -0.77
CA GLY A 38 11.01 -6.05 -1.81
C GLY A 38 9.82 -6.88 -1.30
N VAL A 39 9.92 -7.43 -0.09
CA VAL A 39 8.79 -8.11 0.57
C VAL A 39 7.61 -7.14 0.76
N LEU A 40 7.86 -5.97 1.33
CA LEU A 40 6.83 -4.95 1.57
C LEU A 40 6.20 -4.46 0.26
N ALA A 41 7.00 -4.22 -0.77
CA ALA A 41 6.49 -3.81 -2.09
C ALA A 41 5.51 -4.85 -2.68
N LEU A 42 5.82 -6.14 -2.52
CA LEU A 42 4.94 -7.21 -2.98
C LEU A 42 3.68 -7.35 -2.13
N GLU A 43 3.73 -7.02 -0.83
CA GLU A 43 2.54 -6.95 0.04
C GLU A 43 1.59 -5.84 -0.39
N ILE A 44 2.13 -4.65 -0.66
CA ILE A 44 1.35 -3.51 -1.17
C ILE A 44 0.72 -3.84 -2.52
N ALA A 45 1.49 -4.42 -3.45
CA ALA A 45 0.96 -4.84 -4.75
C ALA A 45 -0.15 -5.89 -4.61
N GLU A 46 0.02 -6.88 -3.71
CA GLU A 46 -1.02 -7.89 -3.43
C GLU A 46 -2.29 -7.24 -2.86
N HIS A 47 -2.13 -6.23 -1.98
CA HIS A 47 -3.23 -5.47 -1.40
C HIS A 47 -4.03 -4.69 -2.46
N ALA A 48 -3.37 -3.93 -3.33
CA ALA A 48 -4.02 -3.17 -4.40
C ALA A 48 -4.86 -4.07 -5.35
N VAL A 49 -4.38 -5.28 -5.64
CA VAL A 49 -5.14 -6.27 -6.42
C VAL A 49 -6.37 -6.78 -5.65
N ASN A 50 -6.25 -6.99 -4.33
CA ASN A 50 -7.39 -7.36 -3.50
C ASN A 50 -8.43 -6.26 -3.44
N GLU A 51 -8.02 -5.00 -3.30
CA GLU A 51 -8.93 -3.83 -3.31
C GLU A 51 -9.63 -3.68 -4.66
N THR A 52 -8.90 -3.86 -5.75
CA THR A 52 -9.51 -3.84 -7.10
C THR A 52 -10.57 -4.93 -7.25
N LEU A 53 -10.30 -6.14 -6.75
CA LEU A 53 -11.28 -7.23 -6.72
C LEU A 53 -12.46 -6.89 -5.80
N HIS A 54 -12.21 -6.22 -4.69
CA HIS A 54 -13.22 -5.78 -3.73
C HIS A 54 -14.18 -4.75 -4.31
N HIS A 55 -13.67 -3.63 -4.82
CA HIS A 55 -14.46 -2.53 -5.39
C HIS A 55 -15.26 -2.92 -6.63
N THR A 56 -14.95 -4.06 -7.25
CA THR A 56 -15.67 -4.60 -8.40
C THR A 56 -16.73 -5.65 -8.04
N GLY A 57 -17.01 -5.85 -6.74
CA GLY A 57 -18.01 -6.80 -6.24
C GLY A 57 -17.56 -8.27 -6.28
N LEU A 58 -16.26 -8.52 -6.51
CA LEU A 58 -15.67 -9.86 -6.58
C LEU A 58 -14.79 -10.20 -5.37
N GLY A 59 -14.72 -9.30 -4.39
CA GLY A 59 -14.19 -9.52 -3.05
C GLY A 59 -15.32 -9.66 -2.02
N GLY A 60 -14.99 -9.73 -0.72
CA GLY A 60 -16.00 -9.58 0.35
C GLY A 60 -16.66 -8.19 0.31
N GLU A 61 -17.54 -7.83 1.24
CA GLU A 61 -18.00 -6.44 1.42
C GLU A 61 -17.31 -5.85 2.67
N ILE A 62 -16.64 -4.70 2.56
CA ILE A 62 -16.17 -3.95 3.72
C ILE A 62 -17.37 -3.10 4.13
N ARG A 63 -18.08 -3.56 5.15
CA ARG A 63 -19.26 -2.86 5.67
C ARG A 63 -18.86 -1.52 6.24
N ARG A 64 -19.37 -0.43 5.64
CA ARG A 64 -19.24 0.92 6.20
C ARG A 64 -19.90 0.95 7.58
N THR A 65 -19.11 1.32 8.58
CA THR A 65 -19.58 1.47 9.96
C THR A 65 -19.17 2.86 10.42
N PRO A 66 -20.09 3.84 10.45
CA PRO A 66 -19.75 5.21 10.84
C PRO A 66 -19.09 5.25 12.22
N ASN A 67 -17.95 5.93 12.33
CA ASN A 67 -17.26 6.14 13.59
C ASN A 67 -16.52 7.49 13.56
N PRO A 68 -17.12 8.55 14.11
CA PRO A 68 -16.52 9.89 14.06
C PRO A 68 -15.14 9.99 14.71
N ALA A 69 -14.85 9.17 15.73
CA ALA A 69 -13.53 9.17 16.36
C ALA A 69 -12.47 8.53 15.45
N ALA A 70 -12.81 7.42 14.80
CA ALA A 70 -11.94 6.76 13.83
C ALA A 70 -11.70 7.63 12.59
N HIS A 71 -12.77 8.25 12.05
CA HIS A 71 -12.66 9.22 10.94
C HIS A 71 -11.69 10.35 11.28
N ARG A 72 -11.88 11.02 12.43
CA ARG A 72 -10.98 12.11 12.87
C ARG A 72 -9.54 11.64 13.05
N GLN A 73 -9.33 10.44 13.56
CA GLN A 73 -7.99 9.89 13.73
C GLN A 73 -7.33 9.59 12.37
N ALA A 74 -8.05 8.99 11.43
CA ALA A 74 -7.58 8.73 10.08
C ALA A 74 -7.21 10.02 9.34
N ARG A 75 -8.03 11.07 9.46
CA ARG A 75 -7.70 12.41 8.93
C ARG A 75 -6.45 13.01 9.55
N ARG A 76 -6.22 12.82 10.86
CA ARG A 76 -4.97 13.26 11.52
C ARG A 76 -3.76 12.54 10.93
N TRP A 77 -3.82 11.22 10.80
CA TRP A 77 -2.73 10.44 10.19
C TRP A 77 -2.46 10.86 8.75
N HIS A 78 -3.50 11.02 7.93
CA HIS A 78 -3.39 11.51 6.56
C HIS A 78 -2.63 12.85 6.49
N ASN A 79 -3.00 13.81 7.34
CA ASN A 79 -2.33 15.11 7.39
C ASN A 79 -0.85 14.97 7.79
N THR A 80 -0.55 14.18 8.83
CA THR A 80 0.83 13.91 9.25
C THR A 80 1.66 13.31 8.12
N VAL A 81 1.14 12.31 7.41
CA VAL A 81 1.83 11.67 6.29
C VAL A 81 2.10 12.67 5.16
N LYS A 82 1.12 13.52 4.82
CA LYS A 82 1.30 14.57 3.80
C LYS A 82 2.34 15.61 4.21
N ASP A 83 2.36 16.01 5.48
CA ASP A 83 3.35 16.96 5.98
C ASP A 83 4.76 16.39 5.93
N VAL A 84 4.96 15.14 6.36
CA VAL A 84 6.25 14.44 6.28
C VAL A 84 6.69 14.31 4.82
N ARG A 85 5.81 13.87 3.92
CA ARG A 85 6.10 13.76 2.48
C ARG A 85 6.47 15.12 1.90
N GLY A 86 5.76 16.17 2.28
CA GLY A 86 6.05 17.55 1.86
C GLY A 86 7.46 17.97 2.27
N GLN A 87 7.83 17.77 3.54
CA GLN A 87 9.15 18.12 4.07
C GLN A 87 10.27 17.31 3.40
N ALA A 88 10.12 15.99 3.32
CA ALA A 88 11.05 15.10 2.64
C ALA A 88 11.22 15.47 1.16
N GLY A 89 10.14 15.84 0.47
CA GLY A 89 10.19 16.31 -0.91
C GLY A 89 10.91 17.64 -1.09
N LYS A 90 10.89 18.53 -0.09
CA LYS A 90 11.74 19.75 -0.10
C LYS A 90 13.21 19.38 0.04
N PHE A 91 13.52 18.46 0.94
CA PHE A 91 14.88 18.00 1.20
C PHE A 91 15.50 17.29 -0.02
N LEU A 92 14.74 16.43 -0.71
CA LEU A 92 15.18 15.73 -1.91
C LEU A 92 15.64 16.68 -3.02
N ARG A 93 15.00 17.86 -3.18
CA ARG A 93 15.37 18.84 -4.20
C ARG A 93 16.76 19.43 -4.01
N THR A 94 17.28 19.42 -2.79
CA THR A 94 18.62 19.92 -2.46
C THR A 94 19.62 18.79 -2.22
N HIS A 95 19.15 17.56 -1.97
CA HIS A 95 19.96 16.38 -1.69
C HIS A 95 19.39 15.17 -2.43
N SER A 96 19.92 14.87 -3.61
CA SER A 96 19.47 13.71 -4.41
C SER A 96 19.71 12.41 -3.65
N SER A 97 18.69 11.56 -3.57
CA SER A 97 18.73 10.26 -2.90
C SER A 97 17.63 9.35 -3.44
N GLU A 98 18.03 8.22 -4.03
CA GLU A 98 17.12 7.20 -4.56
C GLU A 98 16.26 6.55 -3.45
N ASP A 99 16.85 6.37 -2.27
CA ASP A 99 16.14 5.84 -1.09
C ASP A 99 15.05 6.80 -0.64
N LEU A 100 15.33 8.11 -0.65
CA LEU A 100 14.35 9.12 -0.30
C LEU A 100 13.23 9.23 -1.35
N GLU A 101 13.54 9.09 -2.63
CA GLU A 101 12.53 8.97 -3.69
C GLU A 101 11.60 7.78 -3.45
N THR A 102 12.16 6.65 -3.05
CA THR A 102 11.41 5.43 -2.72
C THR A 102 10.55 5.65 -1.48
N ALA A 103 11.08 6.30 -0.44
CA ALA A 103 10.31 6.66 0.75
C ALA A 103 9.14 7.62 0.43
N LEU A 104 9.33 8.58 -0.47
CA LEU A 104 8.26 9.49 -0.91
C LEU A 104 7.11 8.77 -1.62
N LYS A 105 7.42 7.76 -2.44
CA LYS A 105 6.41 6.89 -3.07
C LYS A 105 5.65 6.08 -2.02
N ALA A 106 6.33 5.56 -1.01
CA ALA A 106 5.69 4.84 0.10
C ALA A 106 4.75 5.76 0.93
N LEU A 107 5.17 7.00 1.19
CA LEU A 107 4.33 7.99 1.89
C LEU A 107 3.10 8.39 1.07
N GLU A 108 3.20 8.40 -0.26
CA GLU A 108 2.05 8.66 -1.14
C GLU A 108 1.00 7.55 -1.04
N ILE A 109 1.43 6.30 -1.05
CA ILE A 109 0.56 5.13 -0.84
C ILE A 109 -0.09 5.20 0.55
N ALA A 110 0.70 5.48 1.60
CA ALA A 110 0.20 5.60 2.96
C ALA A 110 -0.83 6.72 3.12
N ALA A 111 -0.67 7.85 2.42
CA ALA A 111 -1.63 8.93 2.42
C ALA A 111 -2.97 8.47 1.82
N GLY A 112 -2.94 7.81 0.64
CA GLY A 112 -4.13 7.25 0.00
C GLY A 112 -4.89 6.29 0.93
N SER A 113 -4.19 5.34 1.56
CA SER A 113 -4.83 4.41 2.50
C SER A 113 -5.44 5.11 3.72
N CYS A 114 -4.81 6.17 4.25
CA CYS A 114 -5.40 6.94 5.36
C CYS A 114 -6.66 7.71 4.96
N GLU A 115 -6.72 8.17 3.70
CA GLU A 115 -7.89 8.84 3.14
C GLU A 115 -9.05 7.85 2.99
N GLU A 116 -8.81 6.67 2.41
CA GLU A 116 -9.83 5.62 2.28
C GLU A 116 -10.38 5.17 3.64
N VAL A 117 -9.51 5.03 4.65
CA VAL A 117 -9.95 4.73 6.02
C VAL A 117 -10.81 5.85 6.59
N ALA A 118 -10.50 7.12 6.31
CA ALA A 118 -11.33 8.23 6.76
C ALA A 118 -12.71 8.19 6.10
N GLU A 119 -12.78 7.97 4.79
CA GLU A 119 -14.04 7.83 4.04
C GLU A 119 -14.86 6.63 4.50
N HIS A 120 -14.21 5.56 4.96
CA HIS A 120 -14.90 4.39 5.47
C HIS A 120 -15.68 4.65 6.77
N TYR A 121 -15.19 5.58 7.59
CA TYR A 121 -15.73 5.91 8.92
C TYR A 121 -16.54 7.21 8.97
N GLU A 122 -16.67 7.91 7.84
CA GLU A 122 -17.57 9.08 7.68
C GLU A 122 -19.04 8.67 7.89
#